data_AF-A0A137QE62-F1
#
_entry.id   AF-A0A137QE62-F1
#
_cell.length_a   1.000
_cell.length_b   1.000
_cell.length_c   1.000
_cell.angle_alpha   90.00
_cell.angle_beta   90.00
_cell.angle_gamma   90.00
#
_symmetry.space_group_name_H-M   'P 1'
#
loop_
_entity.id
_entity.type
_entity.pdbx_description
1 polymer ?
#
loop_
_entity_poly.entity_id
_entity_poly.type
_entity_poly.pdbx_seq_one_letter_code
_entity_poly.pdbx_strand_id
1 'polypeptide(L)'
;LIDSGANNNFIDPELAKQWRLPLKPLSKTTKIRNADGSTNNAKNYVDIEFTTDRQNQTIKATVTKLGQPRLILGTPWLQNANPEINWKNKTISLDR
;
A
#
# COMPACT_ATOMS: atom_id res chain seq x y z
N LEU A 1 -5.90 -4.42 -0.45
CA LEU A 1 -6.99 -3.77 0.30
C LEU A 1 -6.92 -2.28 0.04
N ILE A 2 -8.07 -1.64 -0.14
CA ILE A 2 -8.18 -0.19 -0.13
C ILE A 2 -8.55 0.23 1.29
N ASP A 3 -7.76 1.10 1.90
CA ASP A 3 -7.96 1.50 3.30
C ASP A 3 -7.74 3.00 3.49
N SER A 4 -8.82 3.77 3.55
CA SER A 4 -8.76 5.21 3.82
C SER A 4 -8.32 5.54 5.24
N GLY A 5 -8.32 4.57 6.16
CA GLY A 5 -7.79 4.72 7.52
C GLY A 5 -6.27 4.47 7.60
N ALA A 6 -5.66 3.89 6.57
CA ALA A 6 -4.22 3.67 6.51
C ALA A 6 -3.50 4.95 6.06
N ASN A 7 -2.67 5.50 6.92
CA ASN A 7 -1.90 6.74 6.68
C ASN A 7 -0.76 6.60 5.65
N ASN A 8 -0.49 5.39 5.17
CA ASN A 8 0.50 5.12 4.13
C ASN A 8 0.05 3.92 3.29
N ASN A 9 0.71 3.68 2.15
CA ASN A 9 0.61 2.38 1.50
C ASN A 9 1.54 1.39 2.22
N PHE A 10 1.11 0.14 2.33
CA PHE A 10 1.85 -0.90 3.03
C PHE A 10 1.92 -2.18 2.23
N ILE A 11 3.05 -2.87 2.32
CA ILE A 11 3.23 -4.21 1.74
C ILE A 11 3.84 -5.15 2.79
N ASP A 12 3.35 -6.39 2.78
CA ASP A 12 3.90 -7.45 3.61
C ASP A 12 5.28 -7.89 3.07
N PRO A 13 6.29 -8.10 3.94
CA PRO A 13 7.62 -8.52 3.51
C PRO A 13 7.62 -9.81 2.68
N GLU A 14 6.72 -10.75 2.95
CA GLU A 14 6.65 -11.99 2.16
C GLU A 14 6.15 -11.73 0.74
N LEU A 15 5.23 -10.78 0.54
CA LEU A 15 4.79 -10.39 -0.80
C LEU A 15 5.89 -9.62 -1.55
N ALA A 16 6.58 -8.70 -0.87
CA ALA A 16 7.70 -7.98 -1.46
C ALA A 16 8.82 -8.93 -1.93
N LYS A 17 9.11 -9.96 -1.13
CA LYS A 17 10.04 -11.04 -1.49
C LYS A 17 9.53 -11.88 -2.65
N GLN A 18 8.25 -12.28 -2.63
CA GLN A 18 7.62 -13.06 -3.70
C GLN A 18 7.71 -12.33 -5.04
N TRP A 19 7.52 -11.01 -5.05
CA TRP A 19 7.62 -10.17 -6.25
C TRP A 19 9.04 -9.69 -6.56
N ARG A 20 10.04 -10.07 -5.76
CA ARG A 20 11.45 -9.68 -5.91
C ARG A 20 11.63 -8.16 -5.97
N LEU A 21 10.85 -7.43 -5.18
CA LEU A 21 10.93 -5.98 -5.13
C LEU A 21 12.21 -5.53 -4.40
N PRO A 22 12.96 -4.56 -4.95
CA PRO A 22 14.16 -4.05 -4.29
C PRO A 22 13.77 -3.24 -3.05
N LEU A 23 14.23 -3.70 -1.88
CA LEU A 23 14.04 -2.98 -0.62
C LEU A 23 14.92 -1.72 -0.60
N LYS A 24 14.31 -0.57 -0.30
CA LYS A 24 14.99 0.71 -0.16
C LYS A 24 14.88 1.19 1.30
N PRO A 25 15.96 1.73 1.90
CA PRO A 25 15.92 2.15 3.29
C PRO A 25 15.04 3.39 3.47
N LEU A 26 14.29 3.44 4.57
CA LEU A 26 13.65 4.66 5.05
C LEU A 26 14.69 5.56 5.72
N SER A 27 14.51 6.88 5.64
CA SER A 27 15.39 7.85 6.33
C SER A 27 15.38 7.69 7.85
N LYS A 28 14.28 7.16 8.42
CA LYS A 28 14.15 6.81 9.83
C LYS A 28 13.31 5.55 9.99
N THR A 29 13.60 4.79 11.04
CA THR A 29 12.73 3.69 11.45
C THR A 29 11.38 4.28 11.88
N THR A 30 10.29 3.77 11.32
CA THR A 30 8.92 4.24 11.59
C THR A 30 8.17 3.19 12.39
N LYS A 31 7.64 3.58 13.55
CA LYS A 31 6.72 2.73 14.33
C LYS A 31 5.34 2.79 13.69
N ILE A 32 4.81 1.63 13.33
CA ILE A 32 3.49 1.46 12.71
C ILE A 32 2.60 0.78 13.73
N ARG A 33 1.37 1.28 13.91
CA ARG A 33 0.31 0.64 14.68
C ARG A 33 -0.73 0.10 13.71
N ASN A 34 -0.90 -1.21 13.68
CA ASN A 34 -1.87 -1.89 12.84
C ASN A 34 -3.29 -1.74 13.42
N ALA A 35 -4.31 -2.03 12.61
CA ALA A 35 -5.71 -1.96 13.01
C ALA A 35 -6.08 -2.96 14.14
N ASP A 36 -5.37 -4.09 14.23
CA ASP A 36 -5.53 -5.08 15.29
C ASP A 36 -4.85 -4.69 16.63
N GLY A 37 -4.24 -3.49 16.68
CA GLY A 37 -3.51 -2.99 17.85
C GLY A 37 -2.04 -3.44 17.93
N SER A 38 -1.59 -4.36 17.07
CA SER A 38 -0.19 -4.76 17.02
C SER A 38 0.71 -3.61 16.53
N THR A 39 1.99 -3.65 16.91
CA THR A 39 2.96 -2.63 16.49
C THR A 39 4.14 -3.23 15.78
N ASN A 40 4.53 -2.61 14.67
CA ASN A 40 5.69 -2.99 13.87
C ASN A 40 6.68 -1.83 13.77
N ASN A 41 7.94 -2.15 13.48
CA ASN A 41 8.96 -1.16 13.15
C ASN A 41 9.37 -1.35 11.69
N ALA A 42 9.00 -0.41 10.83
CA ALA A 42 9.40 -0.41 9.44
C ALA A 42 10.74 0.31 9.26
N LYS A 43 11.63 -0.30 8.47
CA LYS A 43 12.94 0.25 8.10
C LYS A 43 13.10 0.45 6.60
N ASN A 44 12.23 -0.16 5.80
CA ASN A 44 12.34 -0.19 4.36
C ASN A 44 11.01 0.17 3.70
N TYR A 45 11.10 0.59 2.45
CA TYR A 45 9.99 0.73 1.53
C TYR A 45 10.35 0.03 0.21
N VAL A 46 9.35 -0.14 -0.65
CA VAL A 46 9.50 -0.55 -2.05
C VAL A 46 8.70 0.39 -2.92
N ASP A 47 9.10 0.51 -4.18
CA ASP A 47 8.26 1.11 -5.21
C ASP A 47 7.56 -0.02 -5.96
N ILE A 48 6.26 0.12 -6.16
CA ILE A 48 5.40 -0.88 -6.82
C ILE A 48 4.77 -0.23 -8.02
N GLU A 49 4.92 -0.87 -9.17
CA GLU A 49 4.23 -0.50 -10.41
C GLU A 49 3.08 -1.47 -10.65
N PHE A 50 1.91 -0.93 -10.96
CA PHE A 50 0.75 -1.73 -11.32
C PHE A 50 -0.15 -0.95 -12.27
N THR A 51 -0.94 -1.67 -13.06
CA THR A 51 -1.95 -1.08 -13.93
C THR A 51 -3.32 -1.22 -13.28
N THR A 52 -4.05 -0.12 -13.19
CA THR A 52 -5.47 -0.11 -12.79
C THR A 52 -6.21 0.84 -13.70
N ASP A 53 -7.42 0.45 -14.11
CA ASP A 53 -8.23 1.19 -15.09
C ASP A 53 -7.44 1.65 -16.34
N ARG A 54 -6.59 0.75 -16.87
CA ARG A 54 -5.69 1.00 -18.02
C ARG A 54 -4.64 2.10 -17.80
N GLN A 55 -4.51 2.63 -16.60
CA GLN A 55 -3.48 3.60 -16.23
C GLN A 55 -2.38 2.90 -15.44
N ASN A 56 -1.12 3.18 -15.78
CA ASN A 56 0.02 2.74 -14.98
C ASN A 56 0.16 3.64 -13.76
N GLN A 57 0.34 3.02 -12.61
CA GLN A 57 0.49 3.68 -11.32
C GLN A 57 1.80 3.23 -10.69
N THR A 58 2.51 4.15 -10.09
CA THR A 58 3.68 3.86 -9.26
C THR A 58 3.40 4.34 -7.85
N ILE A 59 3.52 3.46 -6.87
CA ILE A 59 3.35 3.81 -5.46
C ILE A 59 4.60 3.47 -4.68
N LYS A 60 4.89 4.30 -3.66
CA LYS A 60 5.78 3.94 -2.57
C LYS A 60 4.98 3.20 -1.51
N ALA A 61 5.40 1.99 -1.15
CA ALA A 61 4.79 1.19 -0.08
C ALA A 61 5.79 0.87 1.03
N THR A 62 5.40 1.15 2.27
CA THR A 62 6.22 0.85 3.44
C THR A 62 6.16 -0.66 3.75
N VAL A 63 7.32 -1.28 3.96
CA VAL A 63 7.40 -2.71 4.26
C VAL A 63 7.15 -2.94 5.75
N THR A 64 6.10 -3.69 6.07
CA THR A 64 5.70 -3.99 7.46
C THR A 64 4.95 -5.32 7.53
N LYS A 65 4.96 -5.99 8.69
CA LYS A 65 4.24 -7.27 8.86
C LYS A 65 2.74 -7.01 8.91
N LEU A 66 2.03 -7.41 7.85
CA LEU A 66 0.58 -7.25 7.71
C LEU A 66 -0.18 -8.57 7.92
N GLY A 67 0.41 -9.70 7.54
CA GLY A 67 -0.31 -10.97 7.49
C GLY A 67 -1.26 -11.01 6.29
N GLN A 68 -2.56 -10.79 6.51
CA GLN A 68 -3.55 -10.63 5.44
C GLN A 68 -4.45 -9.44 5.75
N PRO A 69 -4.70 -8.53 4.80
CA PRO A 69 -4.21 -8.51 3.41
C PRO A 69 -2.70 -8.17 3.30
N ARG A 70 -2.04 -8.65 2.24
CA ARG A 70 -0.60 -8.45 2.02
C ARG A 70 -0.19 -7.14 1.32
N LEU A 71 -1.15 -6.38 0.79
CA LEU A 71 -0.94 -5.06 0.19
C LEU A 71 -2.12 -4.16 0.57
N ILE A 72 -1.81 -2.97 1.07
CA ILE A 72 -2.76 -1.93 1.43
C ILE A 72 -2.45 -0.67 0.62
N LEU A 73 -3.43 -0.20 -0.14
CA LEU A 73 -3.44 1.12 -0.75
C LEU A 73 -4.11 2.07 0.22
N GLY A 74 -3.30 2.93 0.83
CA GLY A 74 -3.72 3.86 1.87
C GLY A 74 -3.96 5.27 1.33
N THR A 75 -3.97 6.23 2.24
CA THR A 75 -4.23 7.64 1.93
C THR A 75 -3.32 8.23 0.86
N PRO A 76 -2.01 7.91 0.73
CA PRO A 76 -1.19 8.50 -0.33
C PRO A 76 -1.64 8.11 -1.73
N TRP A 77 -2.00 6.84 -1.95
CA TRP A 77 -2.54 6.42 -3.24
C TRP A 77 -3.97 6.97 -3.44
N LEU A 78 -4.82 6.90 -2.41
CA LEU A 78 -6.21 7.36 -2.48
C LEU A 78 -6.32 8.85 -2.80
N GLN A 79 -5.50 9.69 -2.18
CA GLN A 79 -5.50 11.14 -2.44
C GLN A 79 -4.94 11.48 -3.82
N ASN A 80 -3.94 10.73 -4.30
CA ASN A 80 -3.33 10.97 -5.60
C ASN A 80 -4.20 10.49 -6.75
N ALA A 81 -4.70 9.26 -6.67
CA ALA A 81 -5.51 8.66 -7.72
C ALA A 81 -6.98 9.12 -7.67
N ASN A 82 -7.45 9.58 -6.50
CA ASN A 82 -8.82 10.00 -6.22
C ASN A 82 -9.89 9.14 -6.94
N PRO A 83 -9.83 7.80 -6.78
CA PRO A 83 -10.67 6.91 -7.56
C PRO A 83 -12.15 7.09 -7.24
N GLU A 84 -12.99 6.92 -8.25
CA GLU A 84 -14.39 6.60 -8.02
C GLU A 84 -14.49 5.13 -7.57
N ILE A 85 -15.03 4.91 -6.38
CA ILE A 85 -15.20 3.56 -5.82
C ILE A 85 -16.69 3.25 -5.74
N ASN A 86 -17.14 2.31 -6.57
CA ASN A 86 -18.47 1.76 -6.44
C ASN A 86 -18.46 0.61 -5.45
N TRP A 87 -18.76 0.92 -4.19
CA TRP A 87 -18.75 -0.05 -3.08
C TRP A 87 -19.74 -1.21 -3.26
N LYS A 88 -20.88 -0.97 -3.92
CA LYS A 88 -21.89 -2.01 -4.17
C LYS A 88 -21.42 -3.02 -5.21
N ASN A 89 -20.82 -2.51 -6.30
CA ASN A 89 -20.38 -3.35 -7.41
C ASN A 89 -18.91 -3.81 -7.28
N LYS A 90 -18.20 -3.33 -6.25
CA LYS A 90 -16.78 -3.62 -6.00
C LYS A 90 -15.88 -3.23 -7.17
N THR A 91 -16.16 -2.09 -7.80
CA THR A 91 -15.36 -1.55 -8.90
C THR A 91 -14.64 -0.28 -8.50
N ILE A 92 -13.49 -0.04 -9.15
CA ILE A 92 -12.67 1.15 -9.04
C ILE A 92 -12.51 1.71 -10.44
N SER A 93 -12.73 3.00 -10.59
CA SER A 93 -12.49 3.75 -11.82
C SER A 93 -11.59 4.94 -11.50
N LEU A 94 -10.68 5.25 -12.40
CA LEU A 94 -9.83 6.43 -12.31
C LEU A 94 -10.36 7.44 -13.32
N ASP A 95 -10.71 8.64 -12.83
CA ASP A 95 -11.10 9.73 -13.72
C ASP A 95 -9.96 10.03 -14.71
N ARG A 96 -10.34 10.42 -15.93
CA ARG A 96 -9.40 10.83 -16.98
C ARG A 96 -8.97 12.27 -16.82
#